data_AF-A0A3C0YXY7-F1
#
_entry.id   AF-A0A3C0YXY7-F1
#
_cell.length_a   1.000
_cell.length_b   1.000
_cell.length_c   1.000
_cell.angle_alpha   90.00
_cell.angle_beta   90.00
_cell.angle_gamma   90.00
#
_symmetry.space_group_name_H-M   'P 1'
#
loop_
_entity.id
_entity.type
_entity.pdbx_description
1 polymer ?
#
loop_
_entity_poly.entity_id
_entity_poly.type
_entity_poly.pdbx_seq_one_letter_code
_entity_poly.pdbx_strand_id
1 'polypeptide(L)'
;MPTTLADLDAMSIDEANALPFEERDRLLDLIIADGRRQTTDEVSYRKGLYGDYFEEDQVRMLKVRAIKVLPRGTTSSGFDGAIVGETDEEQYRAAFRHLQTTLEAAGTSYERVVSLQIYLTDMDKWPLLNEVYREFIHNSPCRAVLGTTGLAQKPLTIEIVACVAYKVAG
;
A
#
# COMPACT_ATOMS: atom_id res chain seq x y z
N MET A 1 12.37 -4.06 -26.04
CA MET A 1 11.75 -4.33 -24.74
C MET A 1 10.52 -3.45 -24.63
N PRO A 2 9.34 -4.02 -24.34
CA PRO A 2 8.12 -3.24 -24.16
C PRO A 2 8.32 -2.25 -23.02
N THR A 3 8.00 -0.98 -23.27
CA THR A 3 8.14 0.09 -22.27
C THR A 3 6.81 0.78 -21.97
N THR A 4 5.74 0.39 -22.66
CA THR A 4 4.41 0.99 -22.53
C THR A 4 3.33 -0.07 -22.32
N LEU A 5 2.17 0.36 -21.82
CA LEU A 5 1.00 -0.51 -21.72
C LEU A 5 0.47 -0.93 -23.10
N ALA A 6 0.62 -0.09 -24.12
CA ALA A 6 0.23 -0.44 -25.49
C ALA A 6 1.09 -1.59 -26.05
N ASP A 7 2.39 -1.60 -25.76
CA ASP A 7 3.27 -2.72 -26.13
C ASP A 7 2.81 -4.00 -25.42
N LEU A 8 2.54 -3.92 -24.11
CA LEU A 8 2.04 -5.04 -23.33
C LEU A 8 0.69 -5.54 -23.85
N ASP A 9 -0.21 -4.65 -24.26
CA ASP A 9 -1.53 -4.97 -24.80
C ASP A 9 -1.44 -5.73 -26.11
N ALA A 10 -0.48 -5.39 -26.96
CA ALA A 10 -0.23 -6.08 -28.23
C ALA A 10 0.35 -7.50 -28.07
N MET A 11 0.91 -7.83 -26.90
CA MET A 11 1.44 -9.15 -26.60
C MET A 11 0.35 -10.12 -26.12
N SER A 12 0.50 -11.40 -26.46
CA SER A 12 -0.20 -12.49 -25.76
C SER A 12 0.32 -12.65 -24.33
N ILE A 13 -0.41 -13.41 -23.51
CA ILE A 13 0.02 -13.74 -22.14
C ILE A 13 1.34 -14.51 -22.14
N ASP A 14 1.51 -15.47 -23.05
CA ASP A 14 2.71 -16.31 -23.09
C ASP A 14 3.95 -15.50 -23.51
N GLU A 15 3.81 -14.61 -24.50
CA GLU A 15 4.89 -13.71 -24.91
C GLU A 15 5.29 -12.76 -23.78
N ALA A 16 4.33 -12.19 -23.06
CA ALA A 16 4.60 -11.27 -21.95
C ALA A 16 5.22 -11.99 -20.74
N ASN A 17 4.78 -13.21 -20.45
CA ASN A 17 5.33 -14.04 -19.38
C ASN A 17 6.80 -14.43 -19.62
N ALA A 18 7.21 -14.55 -20.90
CA ALA A 18 8.58 -14.87 -21.29
C ALA A 18 9.55 -13.68 -21.13
N LEU A 19 9.06 -12.48 -20.85
CA LEU A 19 9.90 -11.31 -20.60
C LEU A 19 10.76 -11.51 -19.32
N PRO A 20 11.98 -10.93 -19.28
CA PRO A 20 12.79 -10.89 -18.08
C PRO A 20 12.01 -10.35 -16.87
N PHE A 21 12.33 -10.84 -15.67
CA PHE A 21 11.67 -10.40 -14.43
C PHE A 21 11.63 -8.88 -14.29
N GLU A 22 12.76 -8.20 -14.53
CA GLU A 22 12.87 -6.75 -14.40
C GLU A 22 11.95 -5.97 -15.36
N GLU A 23 11.65 -6.54 -16.53
CA GLU A 23 10.72 -5.93 -17.48
C GLU A 23 9.28 -6.09 -17.03
N ARG A 24 8.90 -7.30 -16.62
CA ARG A 24 7.58 -7.55 -16.02
C ARG A 24 7.36 -6.68 -14.78
N ASP A 25 8.38 -6.53 -13.95
CA ASP A 25 8.33 -5.74 -12.72
C ASP A 25 8.11 -4.25 -13.01
N ARG A 26 8.83 -3.68 -13.99
CA ARG A 26 8.56 -2.30 -14.45
C ARG A 26 7.17 -2.13 -15.07
N LEU A 27 6.69 -3.12 -15.83
CA LEU A 27 5.36 -3.07 -16.42
C LEU A 27 4.26 -3.11 -15.35
N LEU A 28 4.48 -3.82 -14.24
CA LEU A 28 3.56 -3.80 -13.10
C LEU A 28 3.36 -2.38 -12.54
N ASP A 29 4.41 -1.57 -12.47
CA ASP A 29 4.29 -0.17 -12.02
C ASP A 29 3.38 0.64 -12.95
N LEU A 30 3.48 0.41 -14.27
CA LEU A 30 2.60 1.06 -15.24
C LEU A 30 1.15 0.59 -15.11
N ILE A 31 0.93 -0.71 -14.89
CA ILE A 31 -0.42 -1.27 -14.69
C ILE A 31 -1.05 -0.66 -13.44
N ILE A 32 -0.30 -0.59 -12.34
CA ILE A 32 -0.79 -0.02 -11.09
C ILE A 32 -1.09 1.48 -11.27
N ALA A 33 -0.22 2.21 -11.97
CA ALA A 33 -0.42 3.62 -12.24
C ALA A 33 -1.67 3.89 -13.12
N ASP A 34 -1.93 3.08 -14.16
CA ASP A 34 -3.13 3.23 -15.01
C ASP A 34 -4.41 2.80 -14.27
N GLY A 35 -4.33 1.75 -13.44
CA GLY A 35 -5.46 1.28 -12.64
C GLY A 35 -5.86 2.24 -11.51
N ARG A 36 -4.99 3.19 -11.14
CA ARG A 36 -5.33 4.26 -10.19
C ARG A 36 -6.24 5.28 -10.86
N ARG A 37 -7.52 5.25 -10.48
CA ARG A 37 -8.53 6.20 -10.96
C ARG A 37 -8.88 7.19 -9.86
N GLN A 38 -9.16 8.43 -10.25
CA GLN A 38 -9.71 9.43 -9.33
C GLN A 38 -11.24 9.37 -9.35
N THR A 39 -11.85 9.45 -8.17
CA THR A 39 -13.31 9.58 -8.06
C THR A 39 -13.76 11.00 -8.42
N THR A 40 -12.89 11.99 -8.22
CA THR A 40 -13.14 13.41 -8.49
C THR A 40 -11.81 14.15 -8.70
N ASP A 41 -11.85 15.28 -9.40
CA ASP A 41 -10.71 16.18 -9.61
C ASP A 41 -10.42 17.07 -8.38
N GLU A 42 -11.23 16.96 -7.33
CA GLU A 42 -11.08 17.73 -6.10
C GLU A 42 -9.99 17.16 -5.19
N VAL A 43 -9.28 18.07 -4.50
CA VAL A 43 -8.31 17.72 -3.44
C VAL A 43 -8.98 17.92 -2.08
N SER A 44 -9.05 16.87 -1.27
CA SER A 44 -9.71 16.90 0.03
C SER A 44 -8.94 17.76 1.04
N TYR A 45 -9.66 18.46 1.91
CA TYR A 45 -9.13 19.19 3.09
C TYR A 45 -8.35 18.27 4.05
N ARG A 46 -8.48 16.95 3.89
CA ARG A 46 -7.64 15.92 4.53
C ARG A 46 -6.21 15.87 3.94
N LYS A 47 -5.81 16.89 3.16
CA LYS A 47 -4.62 17.03 2.29
C LYS A 47 -4.25 15.70 1.60
N GLY A 48 -5.14 15.27 0.71
CA GLY A 48 -5.08 14.08 -0.13
C GLY A 48 -6.32 14.03 -1.04
N LEU A 49 -6.30 13.24 -2.11
CA LEU A 49 -7.42 13.10 -3.06
C LEU A 49 -8.70 12.64 -2.33
N TYR A 50 -9.88 13.06 -2.79
CA TYR A 50 -11.18 12.70 -2.16
C TYR A 50 -11.45 11.18 -2.14
N GLY A 51 -10.80 10.45 -3.05
CA GLY A 51 -10.77 9.00 -3.08
C GLY A 51 -10.21 8.55 -4.42
N ASP A 52 -9.15 7.76 -4.39
CA ASP A 52 -8.75 6.93 -5.50
C ASP A 52 -9.32 5.51 -5.32
N TYR A 53 -9.65 4.87 -6.43
CA TYR A 53 -9.95 3.45 -6.44
C TYR A 53 -9.01 2.76 -7.42
N PHE A 54 -8.71 1.50 -7.13
CA PHE A 54 -7.87 0.69 -7.97
C PHE A 54 -8.73 -0.25 -8.83
N GLU A 55 -8.71 -0.02 -10.13
CA GLU A 55 -9.33 -0.91 -11.12
C GLU A 55 -8.32 -2.00 -11.51
N GLU A 56 -8.52 -3.21 -10.99
CA GLU A 56 -7.63 -4.35 -11.25
C GLU A 56 -7.84 -4.91 -12.67
N ASP A 57 -6.93 -4.57 -13.59
CA ASP A 57 -6.87 -5.18 -14.93
C ASP A 57 -6.27 -6.60 -14.86
N GLN A 58 -7.14 -7.60 -14.72
CA GLN A 58 -6.71 -8.99 -14.59
C GLN A 58 -5.91 -9.50 -15.79
N VAL A 59 -6.18 -9.00 -17.00
CA VAL A 59 -5.46 -9.46 -18.21
C VAL A 59 -4.01 -8.99 -18.15
N ARG A 60 -3.78 -7.70 -17.91
CA ARG A 60 -2.41 -7.18 -17.78
C ARG A 60 -1.68 -7.73 -16.56
N MET A 61 -2.38 -7.92 -15.43
CA MET A 61 -1.82 -8.56 -14.24
C MET A 61 -1.35 -9.99 -14.54
N LEU A 62 -2.14 -10.79 -15.29
CA LEU A 62 -1.74 -12.13 -15.71
C LEU A 62 -0.53 -12.12 -16.65
N LYS A 63 -0.46 -11.17 -17.59
CA LYS A 63 0.66 -11.00 -18.53
C LYS A 63 2.02 -10.76 -17.84
N VAL A 64 2.02 -10.10 -16.68
CA VAL A 64 3.26 -9.86 -15.91
C VAL A 64 3.46 -10.85 -14.77
N ARG A 65 2.56 -11.81 -14.58
CA ARG A 65 2.50 -12.73 -13.42
C ARG A 65 2.43 -11.97 -12.09
N ALA A 66 1.63 -10.91 -12.03
CA ALA A 66 1.40 -10.17 -10.81
C ALA A 66 0.67 -11.03 -9.77
N ILE A 67 1.11 -10.95 -8.53
CA ILE A 67 0.50 -11.63 -7.39
C ILE A 67 0.26 -10.64 -6.25
N LYS A 68 -0.84 -10.86 -5.53
CA LYS A 68 -1.20 -10.07 -4.36
C LYS A 68 -0.28 -10.39 -3.18
N VAL A 69 0.12 -9.35 -2.47
CA VAL A 69 0.82 -9.39 -1.20
C VAL A 69 -0.14 -8.85 -0.14
N LEU A 70 -0.40 -9.66 0.88
CA LEU A 70 -1.29 -9.33 2.00
C LEU A 70 -0.48 -9.36 3.30
N PRO A 71 0.13 -8.23 3.70
CA PRO A 71 0.78 -8.13 5.00
C PRO A 71 -0.21 -8.41 6.13
N ARG A 72 0.31 -8.96 7.23
CA ARG A 72 -0.47 -9.09 8.47
C ARG A 72 -0.83 -7.72 9.06
N GLY A 73 -1.77 -7.71 10.00
CA GLY A 73 -2.00 -6.56 10.87
C GLY A 73 -0.69 -6.09 11.52
N THR A 74 -0.39 -4.80 11.36
CA THR A 74 0.87 -4.19 11.75
C THR A 74 0.64 -3.06 12.75
N THR A 75 1.31 -3.14 13.89
CA THR A 75 1.25 -2.13 14.95
C THR A 75 2.65 -1.54 15.18
N SER A 76 2.79 -0.66 16.17
CA SER A 76 4.08 -0.18 16.65
C SER A 76 4.90 -1.24 17.39
N SER A 77 4.35 -2.43 17.70
CA SER A 77 5.14 -3.46 18.38
C SER A 77 6.07 -4.20 17.42
N GLY A 78 7.29 -4.50 17.87
CA GLY A 78 8.23 -5.37 17.18
C GLY A 78 7.79 -6.84 17.16
N PHE A 79 8.56 -7.70 16.48
CA PHE A 79 8.30 -9.15 16.43
C PHE A 79 8.42 -9.84 17.79
N ASP A 80 9.14 -9.22 18.74
CA ASP A 80 9.25 -9.63 20.14
C ASP A 80 8.04 -9.19 20.99
N GLY A 81 7.11 -8.43 20.41
CA GLY A 81 5.92 -7.90 21.08
C GLY A 81 6.17 -6.60 21.87
N ALA A 82 7.42 -6.10 21.92
CA ALA A 82 7.75 -4.86 22.59
C ALA A 82 7.23 -3.66 21.78
N ILE A 83 6.53 -2.74 22.45
CA ILE A 83 5.98 -1.53 21.82
C ILE A 83 7.13 -0.57 21.52
N VAL A 84 7.18 -0.07 20.29
CA VAL A 84 8.17 0.93 19.86
C VAL A 84 7.53 2.31 19.83
N GLY A 85 8.05 3.23 20.65
CA GLY A 85 7.59 4.61 20.76
C GLY A 85 6.76 4.86 22.02
N GLU A 86 7.05 5.97 22.69
CA GLU A 86 6.36 6.41 23.90
C GLU A 86 5.21 7.38 23.59
N THR A 87 5.27 8.00 22.40
CA THR A 87 4.25 8.94 21.90
C THR A 87 3.46 8.32 20.73
N ASP A 88 2.25 8.84 20.51
CA ASP A 88 1.43 8.48 19.34
C ASP A 88 2.21 8.61 18.04
N GLU A 89 2.93 9.72 17.87
CA GLU A 89 3.70 10.01 16.68
C GLU A 89 4.79 8.97 16.41
N GLU A 90 5.54 8.58 17.45
CA GLU A 90 6.56 7.53 17.36
C GLU A 90 5.95 6.17 17.04
N GLN A 91 4.81 5.83 17.68
CA GLN A 91 4.09 4.60 17.40
C GLN A 91 3.55 4.55 15.96
N TYR A 92 3.03 5.68 15.44
CA TYR A 92 2.55 5.78 14.07
C TYR A 92 3.70 5.52 13.10
N ARG A 93 4.84 6.19 13.28
CA ARG A 93 6.01 5.95 12.43
C ARG A 93 6.54 4.53 12.56
N ALA A 94 6.53 3.95 13.76
CA ALA A 94 6.94 2.57 13.96
C ALA A 94 6.05 1.58 13.18
N ALA A 95 4.74 1.74 13.23
CA ALA A 95 3.80 0.90 12.47
C ALA A 95 4.05 0.99 10.94
N PHE A 96 4.25 2.19 10.40
CA PHE A 96 4.57 2.35 8.98
C PHE A 96 5.96 1.79 8.62
N ARG A 97 6.98 1.93 9.48
CA ARG A 97 8.29 1.30 9.24
C ARG A 97 8.21 -0.22 9.26
N HIS A 98 7.48 -0.81 10.19
CA HIS A 98 7.31 -2.27 10.26
C HIS A 98 6.57 -2.81 9.02
N LEU A 99 5.55 -2.09 8.55
CA LEU A 99 4.87 -2.46 7.32
C LEU A 99 5.81 -2.31 6.11
N GLN A 100 6.63 -1.26 6.06
CA GLN A 100 7.65 -1.10 5.03
C GLN A 100 8.59 -2.30 4.97
N THR A 101 9.13 -2.72 6.12
CA THR A 101 10.00 -3.91 6.23
C THR A 101 9.30 -5.16 5.70
N THR A 102 8.00 -5.31 5.98
CA THR A 102 7.21 -6.46 5.48
C THR A 102 7.02 -6.42 3.97
N LEU A 103 6.74 -5.24 3.41
CA LEU A 103 6.58 -5.04 1.96
C LEU A 103 7.91 -5.30 1.23
N GLU A 104 9.01 -4.74 1.74
CA GLU A 104 10.36 -4.93 1.18
C GLU A 104 10.78 -6.40 1.21
N ALA A 105 10.57 -7.09 2.34
CA ALA A 105 10.83 -8.53 2.45
C ALA A 105 9.97 -9.37 1.48
N ALA A 106 8.78 -8.89 1.14
CA ALA A 106 7.93 -9.52 0.14
C ALA A 106 8.37 -9.21 -1.31
N GLY A 107 9.28 -8.25 -1.54
CA GLY A 107 9.69 -7.80 -2.88
C GLY A 107 8.71 -6.79 -3.49
N THR A 108 8.12 -5.94 -2.66
CA THR A 108 7.24 -4.83 -3.08
C THR A 108 7.50 -3.58 -2.24
N SER A 109 6.69 -2.54 -2.39
CA SER A 109 6.86 -1.26 -1.69
C SER A 109 5.52 -0.55 -1.51
N TYR A 110 5.52 0.58 -0.78
CA TYR A 110 4.34 1.44 -0.65
C TYR A 110 3.80 1.95 -1.99
N GLU A 111 4.67 2.11 -3.00
CA GLU A 111 4.27 2.57 -4.33
C GLU A 111 3.35 1.57 -5.06
N ARG A 112 3.32 0.31 -4.61
CA ARG A 112 2.45 -0.75 -5.13
C ARG A 112 1.31 -1.13 -4.20
N VAL A 113 1.12 -0.40 -3.10
CA VAL A 113 -0.07 -0.55 -2.25
C VAL A 113 -1.26 0.07 -2.98
N VAL A 114 -2.38 -0.66 -2.99
CA VAL A 114 -3.64 -0.26 -3.63
C VAL A 114 -4.80 -0.14 -2.65
N SER A 115 -4.67 -0.72 -1.45
CA SER A 115 -5.66 -0.56 -0.38
C SER A 115 -4.98 -0.58 0.99
N LEU A 116 -5.43 0.29 1.89
CA LEU A 116 -4.95 0.40 3.25
C LEU A 116 -6.09 0.68 4.24
N GLN A 117 -6.14 -0.08 5.33
CA GLN A 117 -7.10 0.16 6.42
C GLN A 117 -6.35 0.31 7.73
N ILE A 118 -6.71 1.34 8.51
CA ILE A 118 -6.04 1.71 9.75
C ILE A 118 -7.05 1.85 10.88
N TYR A 119 -6.74 1.32 12.05
CA TYR A 119 -7.45 1.59 13.28
C TYR A 119 -6.65 2.59 14.12
N LEU A 120 -7.35 3.58 14.65
CA LEU A 120 -6.79 4.62 15.51
C LEU A 120 -7.55 4.65 16.83
N THR A 121 -6.83 4.67 17.95
CA THR A 121 -7.47 4.68 19.28
C THR A 121 -8.00 6.06 19.69
N ASP A 122 -7.45 7.12 19.11
CA ASP A 122 -7.87 8.50 19.32
C ASP A 122 -8.02 9.24 17.98
N MET A 123 -9.27 9.47 17.57
CA MET A 123 -9.56 10.18 16.32
C MET A 123 -9.27 11.68 16.37
N ASP A 124 -9.05 12.27 17.55
CA ASP A 124 -8.59 13.65 17.65
C ASP A 124 -7.13 13.78 17.15
N LYS A 125 -6.38 12.67 17.10
CA LYS A 125 -5.04 12.58 16.48
C LYS A 125 -5.06 12.40 14.97
N TRP A 126 -6.23 12.48 14.33
CA TRP A 126 -6.36 12.42 12.87
C TRP A 126 -5.38 13.33 12.11
N PRO A 127 -5.14 14.61 12.50
CA PRO A 127 -4.16 15.45 11.83
C PRO A 127 -2.73 14.90 11.92
N LEU A 128 -2.34 14.39 13.10
CA LEU A 128 -1.02 13.80 13.37
C LEU A 128 -0.78 12.54 12.54
N LEU A 129 -1.77 11.65 12.48
CA LEU A 129 -1.71 10.45 11.62
C LEU A 129 -1.45 10.84 10.17
N ASN A 130 -2.15 11.86 9.66
CA ASN A 130 -1.97 12.28 8.26
C ASN A 130 -0.61 12.92 8.01
N GLU A 131 0.00 13.59 8.99
CA GLU A 131 1.37 14.09 8.88
C GLU A 131 2.35 12.94 8.71
N VAL A 132 2.34 11.98 9.65
CA VAL A 132 3.19 10.79 9.60
C VAL A 132 2.96 9.97 8.33
N TYR A 133 1.70 9.75 7.95
CA TYR A 133 1.33 8.98 6.75
C TYR A 133 2.02 9.50 5.48
N ARG A 134 2.16 10.82 5.33
CA ARG A 134 2.77 11.43 4.14
C ARG A 134 4.29 11.27 4.08
N GLU A 135 4.92 10.88 5.18
CA GLU A 135 6.34 10.51 5.19
C GLU A 135 6.60 9.19 4.44
N PHE A 136 5.58 8.33 4.30
CA PHE A 136 5.71 6.98 3.75
C PHE A 136 4.96 6.77 2.42
N ILE A 137 3.81 7.42 2.25
CA ILE A 137 2.91 7.16 1.13
C ILE A 137 2.71 8.45 0.32
N HIS A 138 3.37 8.50 -0.84
CA HIS A 138 3.26 9.62 -1.78
C HIS A 138 2.06 9.48 -2.71
N ASN A 139 1.80 8.26 -3.17
CA ASN A 139 0.63 7.91 -3.96
C ASN A 139 -0.37 7.22 -3.05
N SER A 140 -1.36 7.99 -2.56
CA SER A 140 -2.36 7.43 -1.64
C SER A 140 -3.16 6.33 -2.32
N PRO A 141 -3.25 5.12 -1.74
CA PRO A 141 -4.20 4.09 -2.14
C PRO A 141 -5.60 4.37 -1.59
N CYS A 142 -6.56 3.55 -2.02
CA CYS A 142 -7.86 3.47 -1.38
C CYS A 142 -7.70 3.23 0.13
N ARG A 143 -8.14 4.20 0.94
CA ARG A 143 -7.85 4.25 2.38
C ARG A 143 -9.10 4.39 3.23
N ALA A 144 -9.16 3.60 4.30
CA ALA A 144 -10.10 3.80 5.40
C ALA A 144 -9.36 3.91 6.73
N VAL A 145 -9.83 4.80 7.60
CA VAL A 145 -9.36 4.89 8.99
C VAL A 145 -10.56 4.89 9.92
N LEU A 146 -10.52 4.02 10.91
CA LEU A 146 -11.62 3.78 11.83
C LEU A 146 -11.17 4.05 13.27
N GLY A 147 -12.01 4.75 14.03
CA GLY A 147 -11.82 4.89 15.47
C GLY A 147 -12.14 3.58 16.20
N THR A 148 -11.33 3.23 17.18
CA THR A 148 -11.55 2.06 18.07
C THR A 148 -11.29 2.43 19.52
N THR A 149 -11.88 1.70 20.46
CA THR A 149 -11.65 1.89 21.90
C THR A 149 -10.44 1.13 22.43
N GLY A 150 -9.76 0.35 21.58
CA GLY A 150 -8.58 -0.43 21.96
C GLY A 150 -8.05 -1.33 20.84
N LEU A 151 -6.84 -1.84 21.07
CA LEU A 151 -6.10 -2.75 20.18
C LEU A 151 -5.58 -3.96 20.98
N ALA A 152 -4.78 -4.82 20.36
CA ALA A 152 -4.27 -6.06 20.96
C ALA A 152 -3.51 -5.88 22.29
N GLN A 153 -2.87 -4.72 22.49
CA GLN A 153 -2.28 -4.32 23.76
C GLN A 153 -2.74 -2.90 24.10
N LYS A 154 -3.04 -2.65 25.39
CA LYS A 154 -3.56 -1.35 25.84
C LYS A 154 -2.73 -0.12 25.44
N PRO A 155 -1.37 -0.16 25.42
CA PRO A 155 -0.59 1.02 25.08
C PRO A 155 -0.44 1.26 23.57
N LEU A 156 -0.91 0.34 22.71
CA LEU A 156 -0.88 0.53 21.26
C LEU A 156 -1.91 1.58 20.85
N THR A 157 -1.50 2.52 20.00
CA THR A 157 -2.40 3.61 19.58
C THR A 157 -2.81 3.58 18.11
N ILE A 158 -2.16 2.72 17.32
CA ILE A 158 -2.42 2.48 15.89
C ILE A 158 -2.29 1.00 15.52
N GLU A 159 -3.11 0.55 14.56
CA GLU A 159 -2.90 -0.69 13.83
C GLU A 159 -3.25 -0.51 12.35
N ILE A 160 -2.34 -0.88 11.46
CA ILE A 160 -2.64 -1.06 10.03
C ILE A 160 -3.20 -2.47 9.88
N VAL A 161 -4.53 -2.58 9.84
CA VAL A 161 -5.26 -3.86 9.93
C VAL A 161 -5.33 -4.61 8.61
N ALA A 162 -5.30 -3.88 7.49
CA ALA A 162 -5.29 -4.48 6.17
C ALA A 162 -4.45 -3.64 5.21
N CYS A 163 -3.63 -4.34 4.43
CA CYS A 163 -2.84 -3.78 3.34
C CYS A 163 -2.92 -4.73 2.15
N VAL A 164 -3.15 -4.20 0.96
CA VAL A 164 -3.10 -4.95 -0.29
C VAL A 164 -2.08 -4.30 -1.19
N ALA A 165 -1.04 -5.05 -1.54
CA ALA A 165 -0.03 -4.65 -2.53
C ALA A 165 0.12 -5.71 -3.61
N TYR A 166 0.88 -5.40 -4.65
CA TYR A 166 1.24 -6.37 -5.69
C TYR A 166 2.75 -6.49 -5.86
N LYS A 167 3.18 -7.65 -6.36
CA LYS A 167 4.52 -7.87 -6.89
C LYS A 167 4.45 -8.76 -8.12
N VAL A 168 5.53 -8.80 -8.89
CA VAL A 168 5.71 -9.82 -9.92
C VAL A 168 6.20 -11.11 -9.27
N ALA A 169 5.63 -12.25 -9.69
CA ALA A 169 6.14 -13.56 -9.31
C ALA A 169 7.53 -13.80 -9.93
N GLY A 170 8.43 -14.34 -9.09
CA GLY A 170 9.74 -14.83 -9.50
C GLY A 170 9.67 -15.84 -10.64
#